data_AF-A0A5N9CUU9-F1
#
_entry.id   AF-A0A5N9CUU9-F1
#
_cell.length_a   1.000
_cell.length_b   1.000
_cell.length_c   1.000
_cell.angle_alpha   90.00
_cell.angle_beta   90.00
_cell.angle_gamma   90.00
#
_symmetry.space_group_name_H-M   'P 1'
#
loop_
_entity.id
_entity.type
_entity.pdbx_description
1 polymer ?
#
loop_
_entity_poly.entity_id
_entity_poly.type
_entity_poly.pdbx_seq_one_letter_code
_entity_poly.pdbx_strand_id
1 'polypeptide(L)' 'LKPNIMKTLMAHVGPVMFDEYGVSRAERDMVAAVVSATNKCQY' A
#
# COMPACT_ATOMS: atom_id res chain seq x y z
N LEU A 1 -16.96 -6.33 0.30
CA LEU A 1 -16.13 -5.89 -0.86
C LEU A 1 -16.51 -6.72 -2.07
N LYS A 2 -16.71 -6.11 -3.24
CA LYS A 2 -16.99 -6.87 -4.48
C LYS A 2 -15.75 -7.74 -4.79
N PRO A 3 -15.89 -9.07 -4.97
CA PRO A 3 -14.73 -9.97 -5.09
C PRO A 3 -13.73 -9.57 -6.18
N ASN A 4 -14.24 -9.14 -7.34
CA ASN A 4 -13.40 -8.70 -8.46
C ASN A 4 -12.58 -7.45 -8.13
N ILE A 5 -13.16 -6.50 -7.39
CA ILE A 5 -12.47 -5.27 -6.96
C ILE A 5 -11.39 -5.62 -5.94
N MET A 6 -11.69 -6.53 -5.00
CA MET A 6 -10.71 -6.96 -4.00
C MET A 6 -9.53 -7.68 -4.65
N LYS A 7 -9.79 -8.53 -5.64
CA LYS A 7 -8.73 -9.22 -6.40
C LYS A 7 -7.80 -8.22 -7.09
N THR A 8 -8.36 -7.23 -7.79
CA THR A 8 -7.57 -6.18 -8.45
C THR A 8 -6.78 -5.36 -7.45
N LEU A 9 -7.39 -4.96 -6.33
CA LEU A 9 -6.70 -4.22 -5.27
C LEU A 9 -5.51 -5.01 -4.72
N MET A 10 -5.71 -6.29 -4.39
CA MET A 10 -4.64 -7.14 -3.86
C MET A 10 -3.52 -7.40 -4.87
N ALA A 11 -3.84 -7.44 -6.17
CA ALA A 11 -2.84 -7.53 -7.23
C ALA A 11 -1.91 -6.30 -7.29
N HIS A 12 -2.33 -5.16 -6.77
CA HIS A 12 -1.48 -3.96 -6.66
C HIS A 12 -0.82 -3.83 -5.28
N VAL A 13 -1.57 -4.04 -4.20
CA VAL A 13 -1.07 -3.90 -2.83
C VAL A 13 0.01 -4.95 -2.52
N GLY A 14 -0.17 -6.19 -2.99
CA GLY A 14 0.78 -7.28 -2.81
C GLY A 14 2.19 -6.89 -3.21
N PRO A 15 2.43 -6.59 -4.50
CA PRO A 15 3.75 -6.19 -4.97
C PRO A 15 4.27 -4.95 -4.24
N VAL A 16 3.48 -3.87 -4.22
CA VAL A 16 3.94 -2.57 -3.68
C VAL A 16 4.38 -2.67 -2.22
N MET A 17 3.67 -3.43 -1.37
CA MET A 17 3.96 -3.45 0.07
C MET A 17 4.81 -4.64 0.53
N PHE A 18 4.76 -5.78 -0.17
CA PHE A 18 5.28 -7.05 0.35
C PHE A 18 6.37 -7.70 -0.50
N ASP A 19 6.43 -7.45 -1.81
CA ASP A 19 7.49 -8.03 -2.64
C ASP A 19 8.84 -7.38 -2.35
N GLU A 20 9.92 -8.10 -2.64
CA GLU A 20 11.28 -7.59 -2.50
C GLU A 20 11.60 -6.56 -3.60
N TYR A 21 12.06 -5.39 -3.17
CA TYR A 21 12.63 -4.36 -4.03
C TYR A 21 13.86 -3.78 -3.30
N GLY A 22 14.58 -2.86 -3.95
CA GLY A 22 15.67 -2.09 -3.32
C GLY A 22 15.23 -1.12 -2.22
N VAL A 23 14.01 -1.25 -1.71
CA VAL A 23 13.41 -0.45 -0.62
C VAL A 23 12.75 -1.42 0.35
N SER A 24 13.09 -1.31 1.63
CA SER A 24 12.53 -2.13 2.69
C SER A 24 11.04 -1.85 2.90
N ARG A 25 10.32 -2.82 3.47
CA ARG A 25 8.91 -2.64 3.81
C ARG A 25 8.68 -1.45 4.76
N ALA A 26 9.55 -1.26 5.74
CA ALA A 26 9.45 -0.15 6.69
C ALA A 26 9.54 1.22 6.00
N GLU A 27 10.42 1.37 5.01
CA GLU A 27 10.51 2.60 4.21
C GLU A 27 9.24 2.83 3.39
N ARG A 28 8.60 1.77 2.86
CA ARG A 28 7.33 1.88 2.14
C ARG A 28 6.17 2.25 3.06
N ASP A 29 6.13 1.69 4.27
CA ASP A 29 5.14 2.05 5.30
C ASP A 29 5.29 3.53 5.70
N MET A 30 6.53 4.04 5.82
CA MET A 30 6.79 5.45 6.06
C MET A 30 6.24 6.34 4.94
N VAL A 31 6.48 5.99 3.67
CA VAL A 31 5.93 6.74 2.52
C VAL A 31 4.40 6.74 2.54
N ALA A 32 3.79 5.57 2.78
CA ALA A 32 2.34 5.45 2.90
C ALA A 32 1.78 6.35 4.02
N ALA A 33 2.42 6.37 5.20
CA ALA A 33 2.02 7.20 6.32
C ALA A 33 2.10 8.71 5.99
N VAL A 34 3.19 9.16 5.37
CA VAL A 34 3.36 10.57 4.97
C VAL A 34 2.31 11.00 3.95
N VAL A 35 2.04 10.16 2.94
CA VAL A 35 1.01 10.43 1.92
C VAL A 35 -0.37 10.48 2.56
N SER A 36 -0.71 9.53 3.43
CA SER A 36 -1.99 9.50 4.15
C SER A 36 -2.16 10.73 5.05
N ALA A 37 -1.14 11.10 5.82
CA ALA A 37 -1.17 12.28 6.67
C ALA A 37 -1.36 13.59 5.86
N THR A 38 -0.64 13.70 4.73
CA THR A 38 -0.77 14.84 3.80
C THR A 38 -2.20 14.97 3.27
N ASN A 39 -2.86 13.84 3.02
CA ASN A 39 -4.23 13.79 2.51
C ASN A 39 -5.29 13.69 3.62
N LYS A 40 -4.91 13.82 4.90
CA LYS A 40 -5.82 13.66 6.07
C LYS A 40 -6.60 12.33 6.04
N CYS A 41 -6.00 11.28 5.50
CA CYS A 41 -6.57 9.94 5.48
C CYS A 41 -6.32 9.26 6.82
N GLN A 42 -7.39 9.09 7.62
CA GLN A 42 -7.34 8.44 8.94
C GLN A 42 -7.52 6.92 8.89
N TYR A 43 -8.02 6.40 7.77
CA TYR A 43 -8.18 4.97 7.55
C TYR A 43 -6.81 4.29 7.50
#